data_AF-A0AAD6BIC7-F1
#
_entry.id   AF-A0AAD6BIC7-F1
#
_cell.length_a   1.000
_cell.length_b   1.000
_cell.length_c   1.000
_cell.angle_alpha   90.00
_cell.angle_beta   90.00
_cell.angle_gamma   90.00
#
_symmetry.space_group_name_H-M   'P 1'
#
loop_
_entity.id
_entity.type
_entity.pdbx_description
1 polymer ?
#
loop_
_entity_poly.entity_id
_entity_poly.type
_entity_poly.pdbx_seq_one_letter_code
_entity_poly.pdbx_strand_id
1 'polypeptide(L)'
;MAGLKSGLIALVRDVSPQVMWTHCMLHRESLVAKDMSAELADVMDSVVKVVNLVKKSALQTRLFSNLCAAEGEEHTALLYHSEVRWLSRGTLLSRVLELRKSIREFLLLQKRTELAALFSDNVWVTKLAYLADVFAELNKLNSSMQGPNTHAIHLYDKMEGFLKKIKRWRERIGEEIFSMFPSVDELGDSAVLSPPITRAILAHLEALKGQFGHYFSEADSWRRDKTWILFPFTDNAADGTRLTVTEEDQLIELSTDRDSVLYQLPACKHNFDEIPSL
;
A
#
# COMPACT_ATOMS: atom_id res chain seq x y z
N MET A 1 16.47 -7.25 -19.94
CA MET A 1 16.50 -6.02 -19.11
C MET A 1 15.93 -4.86 -19.91
N ALA A 2 15.14 -3.98 -19.28
CA ALA A 2 14.64 -2.75 -19.90
C ALA A 2 15.75 -1.67 -19.90
N GLY A 3 16.73 -1.83 -20.79
CA GLY A 3 17.85 -0.88 -20.90
C GLY A 3 17.44 0.39 -21.64
N LEU A 4 17.78 1.55 -21.07
CA LEU A 4 17.44 2.87 -21.61
C LEU A 4 18.18 3.21 -22.91
N LYS A 5 19.45 2.80 -23.02
CA LYS A 5 20.35 3.18 -24.14
C LYS A 5 20.48 2.10 -25.22
N SER A 6 20.33 0.82 -24.86
CA SER A 6 20.57 -0.31 -25.76
C SER A 6 19.69 -1.53 -25.45
N GLY A 7 18.63 -1.35 -24.65
CA GLY A 7 17.70 -2.42 -24.31
C GLY A 7 16.32 -2.21 -24.93
N LEU A 8 15.32 -2.93 -24.42
CA LEU A 8 13.95 -2.88 -24.92
C LEU A 8 13.38 -1.46 -25.06
N ILE A 9 13.68 -0.57 -24.11
CA ILE A 9 13.19 0.81 -24.14
C ILE A 9 13.71 1.56 -25.37
N ALA A 10 15.00 1.39 -25.69
CA ALA A 10 15.61 2.02 -26.86
C ALA A 10 14.95 1.52 -28.15
N LEU A 11 14.81 0.20 -28.30
CA LEU A 11 14.18 -0.41 -29.48
C LEU A 11 12.72 0.04 -29.68
N VAL A 12 11.94 0.16 -28.61
CA VAL A 12 10.54 0.65 -28.71
C VAL A 12 10.52 2.14 -29.06
N ARG A 13 11.46 2.94 -28.55
CA ARG A 13 11.58 4.36 -28.86
C ARG A 13 12.04 4.63 -30.28
N ASP A 14 12.83 3.75 -30.88
CA ASP A 14 13.21 3.86 -32.30
C ASP A 14 11.99 3.79 -33.23
N VAL A 15 10.97 3.02 -32.85
CA VAL A 15 9.70 2.90 -33.60
C VAL A 15 8.69 3.97 -33.17
N SER A 16 8.64 4.31 -31.89
CA SER A 16 7.70 5.27 -31.33
C SER A 16 8.42 6.21 -30.34
N PRO A 17 9.01 7.32 -30.83
CA PRO A 17 9.81 8.22 -30.00
C PRO A 17 9.05 8.86 -28.83
N GLN A 18 7.73 9.02 -29.00
CA GLN A 18 6.81 9.60 -28.01
C GLN A 18 6.37 8.61 -26.92
N VAL A 19 6.81 7.34 -26.98
CA VAL A 19 6.39 6.32 -26.00
C VAL A 19 6.93 6.64 -24.61
N MET A 20 6.02 6.66 -23.64
CA MET A 20 6.37 6.82 -22.24
C MET A 20 6.66 5.46 -21.62
N TRP A 21 7.84 5.32 -21.05
CA TRP A 21 8.20 4.13 -20.29
C TRP A 21 8.06 4.43 -18.81
N THR A 22 7.43 3.52 -18.06
CA THR A 22 7.35 3.60 -16.61
C THR A 22 7.66 2.24 -16.00
N HIS A 23 8.20 2.24 -14.80
CA HIS A 23 8.39 1.00 -14.05
C HIS A 23 7.05 0.50 -13.49
N CYS A 24 6.99 -0.79 -13.19
CA CYS A 24 5.84 -1.38 -12.54
C CYS A 24 5.56 -0.66 -11.20
N MET A 25 4.35 -0.11 -11.03
CA MET A 25 3.98 0.64 -9.82
C MET A 25 3.98 -0.25 -8.57
N LEU A 26 3.58 -1.50 -8.70
CA LEU A 26 3.63 -2.48 -7.61
C LEU A 26 5.08 -2.72 -7.15
N HIS A 27 6.03 -2.72 -8.09
CA HIS A 27 7.44 -2.84 -7.74
C HIS A 27 7.95 -1.58 -7.04
N ARG A 28 7.63 -0.39 -7.54
CA ARG A 28 8.00 0.89 -6.89
C ARG A 28 7.42 0.98 -5.47
N GLU A 29 6.15 0.66 -5.28
CA GLU A 29 5.50 0.66 -3.97
C GLU A 29 6.17 -0.35 -3.01
N SER A 30 6.55 -1.54 -3.50
CA SER A 30 7.32 -2.50 -2.68
C SER A 30 8.69 -1.99 -2.24
N LEU A 31 9.33 -1.09 -3.02
CA LEU A 31 10.60 -0.46 -2.65
C LEU A 31 10.38 0.62 -1.58
N VAL A 32 9.31 1.40 -1.71
CA VAL A 32 8.93 2.41 -0.72
C VAL A 32 8.71 1.78 0.66
N ALA A 33 8.02 0.64 0.72
CA ALA A 33 7.70 -0.06 1.96
C ALA A 33 8.92 -0.67 2.70
N LYS A 34 10.14 -0.62 2.12
CA LYS A 34 11.35 -1.18 2.75
C LYS A 34 12.03 -0.22 3.72
N ASP A 35 11.85 1.08 3.53
CA ASP A 35 12.56 2.09 4.31
C ASP A 35 11.88 2.31 5.67
N MET A 36 12.61 2.11 6.77
CA MET A 36 12.13 2.35 8.12
C MET A 36 13.29 2.64 9.07
N SER A 37 12.99 3.26 10.22
CA SER A 37 13.99 3.54 11.25
C SER A 37 14.61 2.26 11.80
N ALA A 38 15.84 2.34 12.31
CA ALA A 38 16.54 1.20 12.90
C ALA A 38 15.70 0.48 13.97
N GLU A 39 15.01 1.24 14.83
CA GLU A 39 14.15 0.67 15.88
C GLU A 39 12.96 -0.14 15.35
N LEU A 40 12.38 0.23 14.19
CA LEU A 40 11.30 -0.53 13.56
C LEU A 40 11.84 -1.70 12.74
N ALA A 41 13.00 -1.52 12.10
CA ALA A 41 13.72 -2.57 11.41
C ALA A 41 14.09 -3.72 12.38
N ASP A 42 14.53 -3.40 13.59
CA ASP A 42 14.86 -4.40 14.63
C ASP A 42 13.64 -5.25 15.03
N VAL A 43 12.45 -4.66 15.07
CA VAL A 43 11.19 -5.38 15.32
C VAL A 43 10.90 -6.33 14.15
N MET A 44 11.01 -5.84 12.92
CA MET A 44 10.82 -6.65 11.71
C MET A 44 11.80 -7.83 11.69
N ASP A 45 13.09 -7.58 11.92
CA ASP A 45 14.13 -8.62 11.94
C ASP A 45 13.89 -9.66 13.03
N SER A 46 13.40 -9.22 14.19
CA SER A 46 13.01 -10.12 15.29
C SER A 46 11.82 -11.01 14.88
N VAL A 47 10.81 -10.45 14.23
CA VAL A 47 9.68 -11.21 13.68
C VAL A 47 10.17 -12.23 12.64
N VAL A 48 11.02 -11.81 11.71
CA VAL A 48 11.61 -12.67 10.67
C VAL A 48 12.36 -13.84 11.32
N LYS A 49 13.18 -13.59 12.34
CA LYS A 49 13.89 -14.64 13.10
C LYS A 49 12.93 -15.64 13.73
N VAL A 50 11.86 -15.17 14.37
CA VAL A 50 10.85 -16.02 15.01
C VAL A 50 10.12 -16.89 13.99
N VAL A 51 9.68 -16.30 12.88
CA VAL A 51 9.00 -17.03 11.79
C VAL A 51 9.92 -18.09 11.22
N ASN A 52 11.19 -17.76 10.97
CA ASN A 52 12.18 -18.70 10.47
C ASN A 52 12.45 -19.86 11.45
N LEU A 53 12.39 -19.62 12.77
CA LEU A 53 12.50 -20.67 13.78
C LEU A 53 11.31 -21.64 13.71
N VAL A 54 10.08 -21.12 13.70
CA VAL A 54 8.85 -21.92 13.60
C VAL A 54 8.82 -22.72 12.30
N LYS A 55 9.27 -22.11 11.20
CA LYS A 55 9.27 -22.72 9.85
C LYS A 55 10.53 -23.49 9.51
N LYS A 56 11.50 -23.60 10.43
CA LYS A 56 12.80 -24.24 10.19
C LYS A 56 12.67 -25.70 9.72
N SER A 57 11.65 -26.41 10.18
CA SER A 57 11.39 -27.81 9.81
C SER A 57 9.91 -28.16 9.95
N ALA A 58 9.48 -29.23 9.27
CA ALA A 58 8.13 -29.76 9.37
C ALA A 58 7.73 -30.09 10.82
N LEU A 59 8.68 -30.61 11.63
CA LEU A 59 8.45 -30.90 13.04
C LEU A 59 8.14 -29.62 13.83
N GLN A 60 8.94 -28.57 13.67
CA GLN A 60 8.77 -27.31 14.38
C GLN A 60 7.44 -26.63 14.02
N THR A 61 7.08 -26.66 12.74
CA THR A 61 5.79 -26.14 12.27
C THR A 61 4.62 -26.91 12.86
N ARG A 62 4.72 -28.25 12.93
CA ARG A 62 3.68 -29.09 13.56
C ARG A 62 3.58 -28.86 15.06
N LEU A 63 4.71 -28.72 15.77
CA LEU A 63 4.72 -28.43 17.20
C LEU A 63 4.05 -27.09 17.50
N PHE A 64 4.38 -26.04 16.74
CA PHE A 64 3.73 -24.74 16.87
C PHE A 64 2.22 -24.85 16.58
N SER A 65 1.83 -25.55 15.51
CA SER A 65 0.42 -25.73 15.18
C SER A 65 -0.38 -26.47 16.26
N ASN A 66 0.21 -27.49 16.87
CA ASN A 66 -0.42 -28.23 17.97
C ASN A 66 -0.56 -27.35 19.22
N LEU A 67 0.44 -26.50 19.51
CA LEU A 67 0.36 -25.55 20.61
C LEU A 67 -0.79 -24.55 20.40
N CYS A 68 -0.85 -23.90 19.23
CA CYS A 68 -1.94 -22.97 18.91
C CYS A 68 -3.31 -23.63 18.98
N ALA A 69 -3.44 -24.87 18.49
CA ALA A 69 -4.70 -25.62 18.57
C ALA A 69 -5.10 -25.94 20.02
N ALA A 70 -4.14 -26.24 20.89
CA ALA A 70 -4.39 -26.49 22.31
C ALA A 70 -4.83 -25.23 23.07
N GLU A 71 -4.28 -24.07 22.69
CA GLU A 71 -4.66 -22.75 23.24
C GLU A 71 -5.98 -22.20 22.65
N GLY A 72 -6.59 -22.89 21.68
CA GLY A 72 -7.86 -22.49 21.07
C GLY A 72 -7.74 -21.31 20.10
N GLU A 73 -6.53 -21.06 19.56
CA GLU A 73 -6.28 -19.98 18.60
C GLU A 73 -7.04 -20.24 17.28
N GLU A 74 -7.62 -19.20 16.68
CA GLU A 74 -8.27 -19.30 15.36
C GLU A 74 -7.27 -19.73 14.28
N HIS A 75 -6.06 -19.20 14.36
CA HIS A 75 -4.99 -19.51 13.44
C HIS A 75 -3.88 -20.35 14.07
N THR A 76 -3.55 -21.46 13.42
CA THR A 76 -2.55 -22.40 13.93
C THR A 76 -1.22 -22.37 13.18
N ALA A 77 -1.08 -21.46 12.21
CA ALA A 77 0.11 -21.37 11.38
C ALA A 77 0.54 -19.93 11.12
N LEU A 78 1.85 -19.71 11.21
CA LEU A 78 2.49 -18.50 10.67
C LEU A 78 2.62 -18.59 9.16
N LEU A 79 2.62 -17.44 8.50
CA LEU A 79 2.87 -17.34 7.07
C LEU A 79 4.39 -17.30 6.81
N TYR A 80 4.85 -17.90 5.71
CA TYR A 80 6.22 -17.69 5.27
C TYR A 80 6.29 -16.32 4.60
N HIS A 81 7.30 -15.50 4.92
CA HIS A 81 7.59 -14.32 4.10
C HIS A 81 8.75 -14.66 3.17
N SER A 82 8.66 -14.19 1.93
CA SER A 82 9.84 -14.05 1.07
C SER A 82 9.91 -12.59 0.66
N GLU A 83 11.12 -12.03 0.52
CA GLU A 83 11.28 -10.65 0.07
C GLU A 83 10.62 -10.40 -1.30
N VAL A 84 10.48 -11.45 -2.11
CA VAL A 84 9.86 -11.43 -3.44
C VAL A 84 8.33 -11.28 -3.36
N ARG A 85 7.69 -11.81 -2.31
CA ARG A 85 6.24 -11.78 -2.13
C ARG A 85 5.87 -10.81 -1.00
N TRP A 86 6.30 -9.56 -1.16
CA TRP A 86 6.21 -8.50 -0.16
C TRP A 86 4.76 -8.22 0.34
N LEU A 87 3.73 -8.53 -0.47
CA LEU A 87 2.31 -8.52 -0.10
C LEU A 87 1.96 -9.33 1.14
N SER A 88 2.76 -10.34 1.51
CA SER A 88 2.47 -11.15 2.71
C SER A 88 2.97 -10.51 4.00
N ARG A 89 3.67 -9.36 3.96
CA ARG A 89 4.27 -8.75 5.16
C ARG A 89 3.21 -8.24 6.15
N GLY A 90 2.21 -7.49 5.69
CA GLY A 90 1.12 -7.03 6.57
C GLY A 90 0.36 -8.20 7.20
N THR A 91 -0.07 -9.17 6.37
CA THR A 91 -0.78 -10.36 6.88
C THR A 91 0.08 -11.19 7.84
N LEU A 92 1.38 -11.32 7.58
CA LEU A 92 2.30 -12.00 8.50
C LEU A 92 2.37 -11.25 9.85
N LEU A 93 2.59 -9.94 9.83
CA LEU A 93 2.71 -9.14 11.04
C LEU A 93 1.42 -9.19 11.86
N SER A 94 0.25 -9.03 11.24
CA SER A 94 -1.04 -9.19 11.90
C SER A 94 -1.17 -10.57 12.54
N ARG A 95 -0.78 -11.64 11.84
CA ARG A 95 -0.82 -13.01 12.37
C ARG A 95 0.15 -13.22 13.53
N VAL A 96 1.33 -12.61 13.48
CA VAL A 96 2.33 -12.69 14.57
C VAL A 96 1.85 -11.92 15.81
N LEU A 97 1.21 -10.78 15.61
CA LEU A 97 0.61 -10.01 16.70
C LEU A 97 -0.55 -10.76 17.36
N GLU A 98 -1.44 -11.34 16.54
CA GLU A 98 -2.55 -12.20 16.97
C GLU A 98 -2.05 -13.36 17.84
N LEU A 99 -1.08 -14.13 17.32
CA LEU A 99 -0.54 -15.33 17.99
C LEU A 99 0.56 -15.02 19.00
N ARG A 100 0.72 -13.77 19.46
CA ARG A 100 1.84 -13.34 20.32
C ARG A 100 2.03 -14.19 21.56
N LYS A 101 0.93 -14.63 22.20
CA LYS A 101 0.97 -15.46 23.42
C LYS A 101 1.47 -16.86 23.11
N SER A 102 0.88 -17.51 22.10
CA SER A 102 1.31 -18.82 21.60
C SER A 102 2.76 -18.82 21.11
N ILE A 103 3.19 -17.77 20.40
CA ILE A 103 4.57 -17.60 19.94
C ILE A 103 5.53 -17.50 21.13
N ARG A 104 5.20 -16.69 22.14
CA ARG A 104 6.00 -16.56 23.36
C ARG A 104 6.18 -17.91 24.04
N GLU A 105 5.10 -18.65 24.24
CA GLU A 105 5.14 -19.97 24.89
C GLU A 105 5.98 -20.96 24.08
N PHE A 106 5.79 -21.00 22.76
CA PHE A 106 6.61 -21.80 21.87
C PHE A 106 8.12 -21.47 22.00
N LEU A 107 8.48 -20.18 22.04
CA LEU A 107 9.87 -19.75 22.19
C LEU A 107 10.45 -20.16 23.56
N LEU A 108 9.67 -20.13 24.64
CA LEU A 108 10.09 -20.63 25.95
C LEU A 108 10.37 -22.14 25.90
N LEU A 109 9.48 -22.93 25.28
CA LEU A 109 9.68 -24.37 25.08
C LEU A 109 10.93 -24.67 24.22
N GLN A 110 11.25 -23.82 23.25
CA GLN A 110 12.47 -23.92 22.43
C GLN A 110 13.73 -23.32 23.13
N LYS A 111 13.64 -22.91 24.40
CA LYS A 111 14.72 -22.27 25.17
C LYS A 111 15.27 -21.00 24.50
N ARG A 112 14.41 -20.24 23.82
CA ARG A 112 14.70 -18.94 23.18
C ARG A 112 14.19 -17.79 24.05
N THR A 113 14.67 -17.72 25.28
CA THR A 113 14.18 -16.78 26.32
C THR A 113 14.30 -15.32 25.92
N GLU A 114 15.39 -14.91 25.28
CA GLU A 114 15.59 -13.53 24.80
C GLU A 114 14.52 -13.11 23.78
N LEU A 115 14.21 -13.97 22.81
CA LEU A 115 13.15 -13.70 21.82
C LEU A 115 11.76 -13.75 22.47
N ALA A 116 11.55 -14.66 23.43
CA ALA A 116 10.28 -14.75 24.15
C ALA A 116 10.00 -13.47 24.96
N ALA A 117 11.04 -12.85 25.54
CA ALA A 117 10.91 -11.63 26.33
C ALA A 117 10.37 -10.44 25.51
N LEU A 118 10.68 -10.37 24.21
CA LEU A 118 10.17 -9.31 23.31
C LEU A 118 8.64 -9.30 23.24
N PHE A 119 7.99 -10.47 23.24
CA PHE A 119 6.52 -10.57 23.20
C PHE A 119 5.85 -10.23 24.55
N SER A 120 6.63 -9.93 25.58
CA SER A 120 6.17 -9.39 26.87
C SER A 120 6.53 -7.91 27.07
N ASP A 121 7.36 -7.33 26.20
CA ASP A 121 7.70 -5.92 26.23
C ASP A 121 6.62 -5.10 25.51
N ASN A 122 5.86 -4.32 26.27
CA ASN A 122 4.78 -3.49 25.73
C ASN A 122 5.27 -2.46 24.69
N VAL A 123 6.50 -1.94 24.83
CA VAL A 123 7.07 -1.00 23.85
C VAL A 123 7.31 -1.72 22.52
N TRP A 124 7.92 -2.91 22.58
CA TRP A 124 8.17 -3.73 21.40
C TRP A 124 6.86 -4.20 20.75
N VAL A 125 5.89 -4.66 21.54
CA VAL A 125 4.57 -5.12 21.06
C VAL A 125 3.79 -3.98 20.40
N THR A 126 3.88 -2.75 20.93
CA THR A 126 3.24 -1.58 20.31
C THR A 126 3.86 -1.22 18.97
N LYS A 127 5.19 -1.31 18.85
CA LYS A 127 5.88 -1.15 17.56
C LYS A 127 5.48 -2.24 16.57
N LEU A 128 5.36 -3.49 17.02
CA LEU A 128 4.85 -4.60 16.19
C LEU A 128 3.41 -4.33 15.71
N ALA A 129 2.54 -3.84 16.60
CA ALA A 129 1.16 -3.51 16.26
C ALA A 129 1.06 -2.40 15.21
N TYR A 130 1.86 -1.35 15.38
CA TYR A 130 1.98 -0.29 14.37
C TYR A 130 2.43 -0.84 13.01
N LEU A 131 3.47 -1.69 13.00
CA LEU A 131 3.94 -2.33 11.77
C LEU A 131 2.84 -3.19 11.14
N ALA A 132 2.09 -3.96 11.94
CA ALA A 132 0.97 -4.76 11.44
C ALA A 132 -0.08 -3.88 10.73
N ASP A 133 -0.50 -2.78 11.36
CA ASP A 133 -1.54 -1.91 10.80
C ASP A 133 -1.06 -1.15 9.56
N VAL A 134 0.13 -0.54 9.59
CA VAL A 134 0.64 0.24 8.45
C VAL A 134 0.91 -0.65 7.23
N PHE A 135 1.45 -1.86 7.44
CA PHE A 135 1.65 -2.82 6.34
C PHE A 135 0.33 -3.43 5.86
N ALA A 136 -0.70 -3.54 6.70
CA ALA A 136 -2.03 -3.90 6.23
C ALA A 136 -2.61 -2.83 5.29
N GLU A 137 -2.42 -1.55 5.60
CA GLU A 137 -2.82 -0.45 4.71
C GLU A 137 -2.01 -0.42 3.39
N LEU A 138 -0.71 -0.68 3.43
CA LEU A 138 0.12 -0.85 2.21
C LEU A 138 -0.34 -2.06 1.37
N ASN A 139 -0.70 -3.17 2.01
CA ASN A 139 -1.26 -4.33 1.33
C ASN A 139 -2.60 -4.02 0.64
N LYS A 140 -3.49 -3.26 1.29
CA LYS A 140 -4.75 -2.79 0.70
C LYS A 140 -4.49 -1.90 -0.51
N LEU A 141 -3.56 -0.97 -0.38
CA LEU A 141 -3.15 -0.09 -1.47
C LEU A 141 -2.67 -0.89 -2.67
N ASN A 142 -1.78 -1.84 -2.46
CA ASN A 142 -1.26 -2.64 -3.55
C ASN A 142 -2.30 -3.58 -4.16
N SER A 143 -3.13 -4.22 -3.35
CA SER A 143 -4.24 -5.03 -3.85
C SER A 143 -5.20 -4.19 -4.69
N SER A 144 -5.45 -2.94 -4.29
CA SER A 144 -6.26 -2.02 -5.07
C SER A 144 -5.60 -1.64 -6.41
N MET A 145 -4.28 -1.70 -6.51
CA MET A 145 -3.55 -1.47 -7.77
C MET A 145 -3.50 -2.70 -8.70
N GLN A 146 -3.99 -3.84 -8.24
CA GLN A 146 -4.08 -5.06 -9.03
C GLN A 146 -5.48 -5.26 -9.60
N GLY A 147 -5.57 -5.91 -10.76
CA GLY A 147 -6.83 -6.33 -11.35
C GLY A 147 -7.02 -5.89 -12.81
N PRO A 148 -8.03 -6.45 -13.48
CA PRO A 148 -8.36 -6.06 -14.85
C PRO A 148 -8.81 -4.60 -14.91
N ASN A 149 -8.73 -3.98 -16.09
CA ASN A 149 -9.18 -2.61 -16.35
C ASN A 149 -8.49 -1.52 -15.50
N THR A 150 -7.28 -1.80 -15.01
CA THR A 150 -6.48 -0.81 -14.30
C THR A 150 -5.44 -0.21 -15.24
N HIS A 151 -5.39 1.12 -15.30
CA HIS A 151 -4.42 1.86 -16.12
C HIS A 151 -3.63 2.86 -15.28
N ALA A 152 -2.53 3.37 -15.83
CA ALA A 152 -1.58 4.21 -15.12
C ALA A 152 -2.22 5.37 -14.34
N ILE A 153 -3.23 6.03 -14.91
CA ILE A 153 -3.88 7.15 -14.24
C ILE A 153 -4.57 6.69 -12.94
N HIS A 154 -5.51 5.74 -13.00
CA HIS A 154 -6.16 5.19 -11.81
C HIS A 154 -5.18 4.71 -10.72
N LEU A 155 -4.04 4.15 -11.12
CA LEU A 155 -3.02 3.72 -10.15
C LEU A 155 -2.45 4.89 -9.37
N TYR A 156 -2.13 5.99 -10.07
CA TYR A 156 -1.64 7.20 -9.42
C TYR A 156 -2.71 7.89 -8.55
N ASP A 157 -4.01 7.77 -8.86
CA ASP A 157 -5.07 8.32 -8.00
C ASP A 157 -5.11 7.59 -6.66
N LYS A 158 -4.93 6.26 -6.72
CA LYS A 158 -4.84 5.42 -5.52
C LYS A 158 -3.61 5.79 -4.69
N MET A 159 -2.45 6.03 -5.33
CA MET A 159 -1.24 6.54 -4.67
C MET A 159 -1.47 7.90 -4.01
N GLU A 160 -2.06 8.85 -4.73
CA GLU A 160 -2.33 10.19 -4.21
C GLU A 160 -3.30 10.14 -3.02
N GLY A 161 -4.35 9.33 -3.12
CA GLY A 161 -5.27 9.06 -2.02
C GLY A 161 -4.55 8.51 -0.79
N PHE A 162 -3.61 7.59 -0.97
CA PHE A 162 -2.81 7.04 0.12
C PHE A 162 -1.87 8.08 0.76
N LEU A 163 -1.21 8.91 -0.05
CA LEU A 163 -0.39 10.02 0.44
C LEU A 163 -1.20 11.03 1.27
N LYS A 164 -2.42 11.35 0.82
CA LYS A 164 -3.36 12.18 1.58
C LYS A 164 -3.75 11.54 2.92
N LYS A 165 -3.94 10.20 2.95
CA LYS A 165 -4.16 9.46 4.20
C LYS A 165 -2.95 9.57 5.15
N ILE A 166 -1.73 9.31 4.67
CA ILE A 166 -0.50 9.43 5.48
C ILE A 166 -0.40 10.83 6.10
N LYS A 167 -0.63 11.88 5.32
CA LYS A 167 -0.63 13.26 5.83
C LYS A 167 -1.65 13.43 6.96
N ARG A 168 -2.88 12.97 6.75
CA ARG A 168 -3.94 13.07 7.77
C ARG A 168 -3.66 12.25 9.01
N TRP A 169 -3.03 11.07 8.87
CA TRP A 169 -2.63 10.25 10.02
C TRP A 169 -1.58 10.94 10.87
N ARG A 170 -0.59 11.61 10.26
CA ARG A 170 0.40 12.40 11.02
C ARG A 170 -0.24 13.51 11.84
N GLU A 171 -1.19 14.25 11.27
CA GLU A 171 -1.94 15.28 11.99
C GLU A 171 -2.68 14.70 13.20
N ARG A 172 -3.42 13.59 13.00
CA ARG A 172 -4.16 12.90 14.06
C ARG A 172 -3.27 12.36 15.18
N ILE A 173 -2.10 11.84 14.86
CA ILE A 173 -1.15 11.38 15.88
C ILE A 173 -0.63 12.56 16.73
N GLY A 174 -0.52 13.75 16.15
CA GLY A 174 -0.24 14.98 16.90
C GLY A 174 -1.37 15.39 17.84
N GLU A 175 -2.59 14.96 17.57
CA GLU A 175 -3.79 15.10 18.40
C GLU A 175 -3.98 13.90 19.37
N GLU A 176 -2.98 13.00 19.46
CA GLU A 176 -3.03 11.76 20.25
C GLU A 176 -4.13 10.76 19.81
N ILE A 177 -4.55 10.84 18.55
CA ILE A 177 -5.57 9.94 17.98
C ILE A 177 -4.87 8.85 17.16
N PHE A 178 -5.06 7.59 17.56
CA PHE A 178 -4.43 6.41 16.92
C PHE A 178 -5.41 5.47 16.22
N SER A 179 -6.71 5.81 16.16
CA SER A 179 -7.78 4.98 15.57
C SER A 179 -7.60 4.55 14.10
N MET A 180 -6.65 5.13 13.37
CA MET A 180 -6.28 4.65 12.02
C MET A 180 -5.44 3.36 12.06
N PHE A 181 -4.83 3.07 13.21
CA PHE A 181 -4.03 1.90 13.52
C PHE A 181 -4.76 1.13 14.63
N PRO A 182 -5.76 0.29 14.28
CA PRO A 182 -6.65 -0.33 15.25
C PRO A 182 -5.90 -1.20 16.26
N SER A 183 -4.85 -1.91 15.84
CA SER A 183 -4.06 -2.74 16.76
C SER A 183 -3.28 -1.89 17.77
N VAL A 184 -2.84 -0.70 17.36
CA VAL A 184 -2.21 0.27 18.27
C VAL A 184 -3.24 0.86 19.23
N ASP A 185 -4.42 1.21 18.72
CA ASP A 185 -5.54 1.78 19.49
C ASP A 185 -6.03 0.79 20.56
N GLU A 186 -6.16 -0.50 20.21
CA GLU A 186 -6.54 -1.59 21.13
C GLU A 186 -5.50 -1.84 22.24
N LEU A 187 -4.22 -1.69 21.94
CA LEU A 187 -3.13 -1.83 22.91
C LEU A 187 -2.89 -0.54 23.72
N GLY A 188 -3.45 0.57 23.25
CA GLY A 188 -3.21 1.92 23.73
C GLY A 188 -4.01 2.28 24.96
N ASP A 189 -3.74 1.62 26.09
CA ASP A 189 -3.84 2.37 27.35
C ASP A 189 -2.82 3.52 27.26
N SER A 190 -3.20 4.75 27.61
CA SER A 190 -2.37 5.96 27.40
C SER A 190 -0.96 5.88 28.00
N ALA A 191 -0.74 4.97 28.96
CA ALA A 191 0.56 4.68 29.56
C ALA A 191 1.57 4.01 28.60
N VAL A 192 1.12 3.33 27.54
CA VAL A 192 1.98 2.56 26.62
C VAL A 192 2.47 3.42 25.45
N LEU A 193 1.66 4.38 24.98
CA LEU A 193 1.99 5.30 23.89
C LEU A 193 2.91 6.43 24.37
N SER A 194 4.13 6.04 24.73
CA SER A 194 5.17 6.97 25.16
C SER A 194 5.63 7.91 24.02
N PRO A 195 6.08 9.14 24.33
CA PRO A 195 6.59 10.08 23.32
C PRO A 195 7.66 9.50 22.36
N PRO A 196 8.57 8.60 22.78
CA PRO A 196 9.48 7.91 21.86
C PRO A 196 8.79 7.08 20.78
N ILE A 197 7.74 6.32 21.13
CA ILE A 197 6.98 5.48 20.17
C ILE A 197 6.26 6.39 19.18
N THR A 198 5.55 7.41 19.68
CA THR A 198 4.86 8.40 18.84
C THR A 198 5.82 9.06 17.85
N ARG A 199 7.03 9.42 18.30
CA ARG A 199 8.07 9.98 17.42
C ARG A 199 8.54 8.98 16.37
N ALA A 200 8.72 7.71 16.73
CA ALA A 200 9.11 6.67 15.78
C ALA A 200 8.05 6.45 14.70
N ILE A 201 6.76 6.43 15.07
CA ILE A 201 5.64 6.33 14.13
C ILE A 201 5.62 7.55 13.18
N LEU A 202 5.68 8.77 13.73
CA LEU A 202 5.67 10.00 12.93
C LEU A 202 6.85 10.07 11.96
N ALA A 203 8.04 9.66 12.41
CA ALA A 203 9.24 9.61 11.58
C ALA A 203 9.09 8.60 10.44
N HIS A 204 8.55 7.42 10.71
CA HIS A 204 8.31 6.41 9.67
C HIS A 204 7.25 6.86 8.66
N LEU A 205 6.15 7.47 9.09
CA LEU A 205 5.16 8.03 8.18
C LEU A 205 5.74 9.13 7.28
N GLU A 206 6.64 9.96 7.81
CA GLU A 206 7.30 10.98 6.98
C GLU A 206 8.31 10.38 6.01
N ALA A 207 9.07 9.37 6.43
CA ALA A 207 9.95 8.62 5.54
C ALA A 207 9.15 7.97 4.40
N LEU A 208 8.04 7.27 4.71
CA LEU A 208 7.15 6.67 3.72
C LEU A 208 6.67 7.72 2.71
N LYS A 209 6.16 8.87 3.18
CA LYS A 209 5.72 9.96 2.31
C LYS A 209 6.86 10.45 1.40
N GLY A 210 8.06 10.65 1.94
CA GLY A 210 9.25 11.06 1.19
C GLY A 210 9.63 10.03 0.11
N GLN A 211 9.64 8.74 0.45
CA GLN A 211 9.94 7.66 -0.47
C GLN A 211 8.90 7.55 -1.58
N PHE A 212 7.61 7.64 -1.27
CA PHE A 212 6.56 7.74 -2.29
C PHE A 212 6.81 8.93 -3.23
N GLY A 213 7.13 10.11 -2.68
CA GLY A 213 7.50 11.27 -3.49
C GLY A 213 8.70 11.00 -4.41
N HIS A 214 9.74 10.32 -3.91
CA HIS A 214 10.92 9.99 -4.70
C HIS A 214 10.61 9.01 -5.83
N TYR A 215 10.04 7.84 -5.50
CA TYR A 215 9.80 6.75 -6.46
C TYR A 215 8.69 7.06 -7.48
N PHE A 216 7.82 8.03 -7.20
CA PHE A 216 6.69 8.38 -8.07
C PHE A 216 6.77 9.81 -8.63
N SER A 217 7.86 10.55 -8.41
CA SER A 217 8.05 11.94 -8.90
C SER A 217 7.85 12.15 -10.41
N GLU A 218 8.28 11.20 -11.25
CA GLU A 218 8.14 11.30 -12.72
C GLU A 218 6.67 11.36 -13.17
N ALA A 219 5.77 10.84 -12.34
CA ALA A 219 4.35 10.75 -12.64
C ALA A 219 3.64 12.08 -12.77
N ASP A 220 4.04 13.00 -11.90
CA ASP A 220 3.39 14.29 -11.76
C ASP A 220 3.56 15.12 -13.02
N SER A 221 4.65 14.90 -13.77
CA SER A 221 4.91 15.60 -15.03
C SER A 221 3.96 15.18 -16.15
N TRP A 222 3.76 13.88 -16.37
CA TRP A 222 2.97 13.41 -17.51
C TRP A 222 1.46 13.44 -17.24
N ARG A 223 1.05 13.35 -15.96
CA ARG A 223 -0.36 13.41 -15.56
C ARG A 223 -1.00 14.76 -15.86
N ARG A 224 -0.33 15.84 -15.48
CA ARG A 224 -0.85 17.20 -15.63
C ARG A 224 -1.18 17.51 -17.08
N ASP A 225 -0.28 17.14 -17.99
CA ASP A 225 -0.39 17.36 -19.43
C ASP A 225 -1.46 16.47 -20.12
N LYS A 226 -2.06 15.51 -19.40
CA LYS A 226 -3.01 14.51 -19.95
C LYS A 226 -4.34 14.45 -19.19
N THR A 227 -4.65 15.50 -18.43
CA THR A 227 -5.90 15.60 -17.67
C THR A 227 -7.14 15.47 -18.58
N TRP A 228 -7.05 15.98 -19.80
CA TRP A 228 -8.08 15.86 -20.85
C TRP A 228 -8.44 14.44 -21.24
N ILE A 229 -7.56 13.45 -21.03
CA ILE A 229 -7.87 12.04 -21.31
C ILE A 229 -8.93 11.51 -20.33
N LEU A 230 -8.93 12.02 -19.10
CA LEU A 230 -9.88 11.64 -18.06
C LEU A 230 -11.14 12.48 -18.08
N PHE A 231 -10.97 13.74 -18.46
CA PHE A 231 -12.04 14.73 -18.48
C PHE A 231 -12.11 15.36 -19.87
N PRO A 232 -12.42 14.58 -20.93
CA PRO A 232 -12.51 15.14 -22.27
C PRO A 232 -13.74 16.03 -22.44
N PHE A 233 -14.70 15.95 -21.50
CA PHE A 233 -15.98 16.65 -21.53
C PHE A 233 -16.04 17.91 -20.66
N THR A 234 -14.90 18.40 -20.17
CA THR A 234 -14.85 19.64 -19.38
C THR A 234 -14.51 20.84 -20.25
N ASP A 235 -15.11 21.99 -19.95
CA ASP A 235 -14.94 23.24 -20.73
C ASP A 235 -13.47 23.69 -20.86
N ASN A 236 -12.60 23.26 -19.95
CA ASN A 236 -11.16 23.53 -19.93
C ASN A 236 -10.30 22.31 -20.31
N ALA A 237 -10.86 21.32 -21.01
CA ALA A 237 -10.13 20.11 -21.37
C ALA A 237 -8.89 20.42 -22.24
N ALA A 238 -8.97 21.40 -23.14
CA ALA A 238 -7.86 21.79 -24.00
C ALA A 238 -6.80 22.67 -23.32
N ASP A 239 -7.04 23.17 -22.10
CA ASP A 239 -6.15 24.11 -21.43
C ASP A 239 -4.81 23.46 -21.03
N GLY A 240 -3.70 24.07 -21.47
CA GLY A 240 -2.35 23.63 -21.09
C GLY A 240 -1.96 22.26 -21.66
N THR A 241 -2.67 21.78 -22.69
CA THR A 241 -2.30 20.56 -23.40
C THR A 241 -1.12 20.82 -24.35
N ARG A 242 -0.53 19.73 -24.86
CA ARG A 242 0.48 19.79 -25.93
C ARG A 242 -0.08 19.26 -27.25
N LEU A 243 -1.39 19.34 -27.40
CA LEU A 243 -2.09 18.95 -28.62
C LEU A 243 -1.79 19.97 -29.72
N THR A 244 -1.95 19.56 -30.97
CA THR A 244 -1.96 20.50 -32.09
C THR A 244 -3.25 21.32 -32.07
N VAL A 245 -3.26 22.49 -32.72
CA VAL A 245 -4.45 23.36 -32.80
C VAL A 245 -5.69 22.58 -33.28
N THR A 246 -5.53 21.71 -34.28
CA THR A 246 -6.63 20.89 -34.79
C THR A 246 -7.14 19.87 -33.77
N GLU A 247 -6.24 19.28 -32.97
CA GLU A 247 -6.62 18.35 -31.91
C GLU A 247 -7.26 19.07 -30.71
N GLU A 248 -6.83 20.29 -30.40
CA GLU A 248 -7.48 21.15 -29.39
C GLU A 248 -8.90 21.52 -29.82
N ASP A 249 -9.10 21.94 -31.07
CA ASP A 249 -10.43 22.23 -31.62
C ASP A 249 -11.35 20.99 -31.54
N GLN A 250 -10.85 19.81 -31.92
CA GLN A 250 -11.59 18.55 -31.80
C GLN A 250 -11.94 18.21 -30.35
N LEU A 251 -11.04 18.47 -29.40
CA LEU A 251 -11.28 18.24 -27.98
C LEU A 251 -12.32 19.22 -27.42
N ILE A 252 -12.33 20.48 -27.88
CA ILE A 252 -13.34 21.48 -27.53
C ILE A 252 -14.71 21.09 -28.11
N GLU A 253 -14.76 20.62 -29.35
CA GLU A 253 -16.00 20.09 -29.94
C GLU A 253 -16.52 18.92 -29.11
N LEU A 254 -15.63 17.96 -28.81
CA LEU A 254 -15.94 16.81 -27.95
C LEU A 254 -16.44 17.27 -26.58
N SER A 255 -15.87 18.34 -26.01
CA SER A 255 -16.27 18.82 -24.69
C SER A 255 -17.68 19.40 -24.64
N THR A 256 -18.22 19.76 -25.79
CA THR A 256 -19.58 20.29 -25.94
C THR A 256 -20.59 19.27 -26.47
N ASP A 257 -20.14 18.05 -26.80
CA ASP A 257 -21.00 16.96 -27.27
C ASP A 257 -21.82 16.33 -26.12
N ARG A 258 -23.03 16.83 -25.95
CA ARG A 258 -23.95 16.44 -24.87
C ARG A 258 -24.54 15.03 -25.04
N ASP A 259 -24.59 14.51 -26.27
CA ASP A 259 -25.11 13.16 -26.52
C ASP A 259 -24.14 12.11 -25.97
N SER A 260 -22.83 12.34 -26.10
CA SER A 260 -21.77 11.49 -25.54
C SER A 260 -21.68 11.53 -23.99
N VAL A 261 -22.05 12.65 -23.37
CA VAL A 261 -22.04 12.84 -21.90
C VAL A 261 -23.18 12.07 -21.19
N LEU A 262 -24.35 11.96 -21.84
CA LEU A 262 -25.53 11.29 -21.28
C LEU A 262 -25.36 9.77 -21.10
N TYR A 263 -24.56 9.11 -21.94
CA TYR A 263 -24.35 7.66 -21.88
C TYR A 263 -23.41 7.19 -20.75
N GLN A 264 -22.73 8.10 -20.04
CA GLN A 264 -21.80 7.77 -18.97
C GLN A 264 -22.35 8.00 -17.55
N LEU A 265 -23.51 8.66 -17.40
CA LEU A 265 -24.17 8.83 -16.11
C LEU A 265 -25.00 7.57 -15.77
N PRO A 266 -24.75 6.88 -14.62
CA PRO A 266 -25.51 5.70 -14.23
C PRO A 266 -27.03 5.93 -14.12
N ALA A 267 -27.44 7.19 -13.90
CA ALA A 267 -28.83 7.59 -13.72
C ALA A 267 -29.65 7.67 -15.03
N CYS A 268 -29.02 7.71 -16.21
CA CYS A 268 -29.73 7.90 -17.49
C CYS A 268 -30.05 6.60 -18.24
N LYS A 269 -29.65 5.42 -17.73
CA LYS A 269 -29.95 4.13 -18.37
C LYS A 269 -31.41 3.66 -18.26
N HIS A 270 -32.29 4.38 -17.56
CA HIS A 270 -33.67 3.95 -17.33
C HIS A 270 -34.77 4.79 -17.97
N ASN A 271 -34.45 5.88 -18.69
CA ASN A 271 -35.49 6.83 -19.12
C ASN A 271 -35.62 7.06 -20.63
N PHE A 272 -34.98 6.25 -21.49
CA PHE A 272 -35.08 6.44 -22.95
C PHE A 272 -35.81 5.33 -23.72
N ASP A 273 -36.26 4.26 -23.07
CA ASP A 273 -37.04 3.18 -23.74
C ASP A 273 -38.56 3.44 -23.78
N GLU A 274 -39.05 4.56 -23.24
CA GLU A 274 -40.48 4.91 -23.24
C GLU A 274 -40.74 6.30 -23.84
N ILE A 275 -40.58 6.43 -25.16
CA ILE A 275 -41.28 7.48 -25.91
C ILE A 275 -42.04 6.79 -27.05
N PRO A 276 -43.38 6.63 -26.95
CA PRO A 276 -44.18 6.13 -28.07
C PRO A 276 -44.20 7.20 -29.16
N SER A 277 -43.89 6.76 -30.38
CA SER A 277 -44.09 7.51 -31.62
C SER A 277 -45.53 8.02 -31.74
N LEU A 278 -45.68 9.34 -31.87
CA LEU A 278 -46.83 10.02 -32.46
C LEU A 278 -46.33 11.10 -33.42
#